data_AF-B5W2P6-F1
#
_entry.id   AF-B5W2P6-F1
#
_cell.length_a   1.000
_cell.length_b   1.000
_cell.length_c   1.000
_cell.angle_alpha   90.00
_cell.angle_beta   90.00
_cell.angle_gamma   90.00
#
_symmetry.space_group_name_H-M   'P 1'
#
loop_
_entity.id
_entity.type
_entity.pdbx_description
1 polymer ?
#
loop_
_entity_poly.entity_id
_entity_poly.type
_entity_poly.pdbx_seq_one_letter_code
_entity_poly.pdbx_strand_id
1 'polypeptide(L)' 'MSTKQIIRCPNCGSYAERYRSNTVIKTQCHTCDYLMITCSETGKVFEAYAPGLYASVLQAVS' A
#
# COMPACT_ATOMS: atom_id res chain seq x y z
N MET A 1 -16.37 6.93 11.54
CA MET A 1 -16.09 7.67 10.30
C MET A 1 -14.83 7.10 9.67
N SER A 2 -14.82 6.83 8.37
CA SER A 2 -13.58 6.46 7.65
C SER A 2 -12.98 7.71 7.01
N THR A 3 -11.68 7.96 7.24
CA THR A 3 -10.94 9.04 6.59
C THR A 3 -10.15 8.48 5.40
N LYS A 4 -10.23 9.16 4.26
CA LYS A 4 -9.46 8.82 3.05
C LYS A 4 -8.35 9.84 2.86
N GLN A 5 -7.14 9.36 2.58
CA GLN A 5 -5.97 10.17 2.26
C GLN A 5 -5.29 9.66 0.99
N ILE A 6 -4.71 10.57 0.23
CA ILE A 6 -3.82 10.24 -0.87
C ILE A 6 -2.37 10.32 -0.35
N ILE A 7 -1.61 9.23 -0.54
CA ILE A 7 -0.21 9.12 -0.10
C ILE A 7 0.66 8.59 -1.25
N ARG A 8 1.98 8.55 -1.04
CA ARG A 8 2.90 7.81 -1.91
C ARG A 8 2.87 6.32 -1.56
N CYS A 9 2.80 5.47 -2.58
CA CYS A 9 2.85 4.04 -2.44
C CYS A 9 4.19 3.63 -1.83
N PRO A 10 4.21 2.87 -0.73
CA PRO A 10 5.45 2.42 -0.11
C PRO A 10 6.20 1.39 -0.97
N ASN A 11 5.51 0.77 -1.94
CA ASN A 11 6.11 -0.15 -2.90
C ASN A 11 6.69 0.64 -4.09
N CYS A 12 5.86 1.28 -4.92
CA CYS A 12 6.32 1.84 -6.20
C CYS A 12 6.47 3.37 -6.25
N GLY A 13 6.14 4.11 -5.19
CA GLY A 13 6.18 5.58 -5.17
C GLY A 13 5.04 6.29 -5.93
N SER A 14 4.21 5.58 -6.71
CA SER A 14 3.00 6.16 -7.32
C SER A 14 1.98 6.62 -6.28
N TYR A 15 0.94 7.34 -6.71
CA TYR A 15 -0.15 7.69 -5.80
C TYR A 15 -0.90 6.44 -5.33
N ALA A 16 -1.19 6.40 -4.04
CA ALA A 16 -1.91 5.35 -3.36
C ALA A 16 -2.96 5.95 -2.42
N GLU A 17 -3.94 5.15 -2.04
CA GLU A 17 -5.02 5.54 -1.17
C GLU A 17 -4.84 4.89 0.20
N ARG A 18 -4.96 5.67 1.27
CA ARG A 18 -5.02 5.19 2.64
C ARG A 18 -6.36 5.50 3.26
N TYR A 19 -7.05 4.47 3.69
CA TYR A 19 -8.29 4.53 4.44
C TYR A 19 -7.98 4.24 5.91
N ARG A 20 -8.43 5.09 6.82
CA ARG A 20 -8.42 4.80 8.27
C ARG A 20 -9.85 4.74 8.78
N SER A 21 -10.22 3.61 9.35
CA SER A 21 -11.41 3.45 10.19
C SER A 21 -10.98 3.20 11.64
N ASN A 22 -11.94 2.99 12.56
CA ASN A 22 -11.66 2.89 14.00
C ASN A 22 -10.54 1.90 14.32
N THR A 23 -10.61 0.68 13.77
CA THR A 23 -9.68 -0.42 14.10
C THR A 23 -8.81 -0.84 12.93
N VAL A 24 -9.00 -0.28 11.73
CA VAL A 24 -8.36 -0.75 10.50
C VAL A 24 -7.74 0.40 9.70
N ILE A 25 -6.51 0.19 9.25
CA ILE A 25 -5.83 1.01 8.26
C ILE A 25 -5.65 0.17 7.00
N LYS A 26 -6.23 0.61 5.88
CA LYS A 26 -6.04 -0.01 4.57
C LYS A 26 -5.27 0.94 3.67
N THR A 27 -4.15 0.48 3.13
CA THR A 27 -3.36 1.19 2.10
C THR A 27 -3.43 0.37 0.81
N GLN A 28 -3.85 0.98 -0.31
CA GLN A 28 -3.92 0.32 -1.61
C GLN A 28 -3.32 1.18 -2.72
N CYS A 29 -2.61 0.55 -3.67
CA CYS A 29 -2.06 1.21 -4.86
C CYS A 29 -2.52 0.48 -6.12
N HIS A 30 -3.18 1.20 -7.01
CA HIS A 30 -3.66 0.65 -8.29
C HIS A 30 -2.56 0.47 -9.33
N THR A 31 -1.37 1.07 -9.15
CA THR A 31 -0.27 1.00 -10.14
C THR A 31 0.52 -0.30 -10.05
N CYS A 32 0.72 -0.82 -8.85
CA CYS A 32 1.54 -2.01 -8.62
C CYS A 32 0.82 -3.04 -7.76
N ASP A 33 -0.51 -2.92 -7.67
CA ASP A 33 -1.39 -3.76 -6.86
C ASP A 33 -0.95 -3.94 -5.39
N TYR A 34 -0.23 -2.97 -4.81
CA TYR A 34 0.14 -3.02 -3.41
C TYR A 34 -1.11 -2.92 -2.51
N LEU A 35 -1.23 -3.81 -1.54
CA LEU A 35 -2.27 -3.81 -0.50
C LEU A 35 -1.63 -4.05 0.87
N MET A 36 -2.03 -3.25 1.86
CA MET A 36 -1.68 -3.46 3.27
C MET A 36 -2.88 -3.12 4.14
N ILE A 37 -3.34 -4.06 4.94
CA ILE A 37 -4.42 -3.90 5.91
C ILE A 37 -3.86 -4.21 7.29
N THR A 38 -3.88 -3.23 8.19
CA THR A 38 -3.36 -3.35 9.55
C THR A 38 -4.37 -2.88 10.59
N CYS A 39 -4.19 -3.34 11.83
CA CYS A 39 -4.89 -2.81 12.99
C CYS A 39 -4.39 -1.39 13.29
N SER A 40 -5.28 -0.42 13.41
CA SER A 40 -4.93 0.98 13.72
C SER A 40 -4.29 1.15 15.10
N GLU A 41 -4.66 0.32 16.06
CA GLU A 41 -4.19 0.40 17.45
C GLU A 41 -2.91 -0.41 17.67
N THR A 42 -2.85 -1.63 17.15
CA THR A 42 -1.74 -2.57 17.43
C THR A 42 -0.71 -2.67 16.32
N GLY A 43 -1.03 -2.17 15.12
CA GLY A 43 -0.19 -2.30 13.93
C GLY A 43 -0.13 -3.72 13.34
N LYS A 44 -0.79 -4.71 13.97
CA LYS A 44 -0.84 -6.09 13.46
C LYS A 44 -1.37 -6.13 12.04
N VAL A 45 -0.72 -6.89 11.18
CA VAL A 45 -1.12 -7.09 9.78
C VAL A 45 -2.28 -8.07 9.73
N PHE A 46 -3.38 -7.66 9.11
CA PHE A 46 -4.49 -8.54 8.77
C PHE A 46 -4.27 -9.16 7.38
N GLU A 47 -3.86 -8.35 6.41
CA GLU A 47 -3.62 -8.79 5.03
C GLU A 47 -2.54 -7.91 4.40
N ALA A 48 -1.63 -8.51 3.63
CA ALA A 48 -0.61 -7.79 2.91
C ALA A 48 -0.31 -8.46 1.56
N TYR A 49 -0.23 -7.64 0.52
CA TYR A 49 0.19 -8.03 -0.81
C TYR A 49 1.12 -6.96 -1.37
N ALA A 50 2.32 -7.37 -1.78
CA ALA A 50 3.35 -6.47 -2.30
C ALA A 50 4.00 -7.11 -3.53
N PRO A 51 3.45 -6.84 -4.74
CA PRO A 51 4.07 -7.26 -5.98
C PRO A 51 5.47 -6.68 -6.09
N GLY A 52 6.45 -7.53 -6.35
CA GLY A 52 7.83 -7.11 -6.44
C GLY A 52 8.02 -6.04 -7.52
N LEU A 53 8.77 -4.98 -7.19
CA LEU A 53 9.20 -3.91 -8.13
C LEU A 53 10.13 -4.41 -9.25
N TYR A 54 10.39 -5.72 -9.30
CA TYR A 54 11.52 -6.31 -10.02
C TYR A 54 11.38 -6.31 -11.54
N ALA A 55 10.20 -6.05 -12.12
CA ALA A 55 10.07 -6.10 -13.59
C ALA A 55 10.60 -4.84 -14.29
N SER A 56 10.36 -3.64 -13.76
CA SER A 56 10.72 -2.39 -14.47
C SER A 56 12.12 -1.89 -14.14
N VAL A 57 12.64 -2.15 -12.93
CA VAL A 57 13.99 -1.71 -12.53
C VAL A 57 15.08 -2.60 -13.14
N LEU A 58 14.79 -3.85 -13.47
CA LEU A 58 15.75 -4.74 -14.14
C LEU A 58 15.89 -4.50 -15.66
N GLN A 59 14.99 -3.74 -16.29
CA GLN A 59 15.07 -3.45 -17.74
C GLN A 59 15.96 -2.26 -18.10
N ALA A 60 16.55 -1.57 -17.13
CA ALA A 60 17.44 -0.42 -17.36
C ALA A 60 18.94 -0.80 -17.35
N VAL A 61 19.29 -2.09 -17.35
CA VAL A 61 20.68 -2.58 -17.29
C VAL A 61 21.06 -3.56 -18.40
N SER A 62 20.24 -3.65 -19.46
CA SER A 62 20.54 -4.43 -20.68
C SER A 62 20.86 -3.54 -21.85
#